data_AF-A0A2T3FPD2-F1
#
_entry.id   AF-A0A2T3FPD2-F1
#
_cell.length_a   1.000
_cell.length_b   1.000
_cell.length_c   1.000
_cell.angle_alpha   90.00
_cell.angle_beta   90.00
_cell.angle_gamma   90.00
#
_symmetry.space_group_name_H-M   'P 1'
#
loop_
_entity.id
_entity.type
_entity.pdbx_description
1 polymer ?
#
loop_
_entity_poly.entity_id
_entity_poly.type
_entity_poly.pdbx_seq_one_letter_code
_entity_poly.pdbx_strand_id
1 'polypeptide(L)'
;MDLLIRQMLNIGEAMYYAGAEISRIEETLYRLGKAYGAEHMNVYAITSSILITMEFRGMEAVTQSRRIRRDAMDLSKLNHLYRLCCDCIDSPIPVKL
;
A
#
# COMPACT_ATOMS: atom_id res chain seq x y z
N MET A 1 -9.36 -5.56 9.90
CA MET A 1 -8.32 -4.50 10.05
C MET A 1 -6.94 -5.02 9.65
N ASP A 2 -6.41 -6.04 10.32
CA ASP A 2 -5.05 -6.55 10.06
C ASP A 2 -4.82 -7.06 8.63
N LEU A 3 -5.83 -7.66 7.99
CA LEU A 3 -5.70 -8.09 6.60
C LEU A 3 -5.53 -6.88 5.66
N LEU A 4 -6.32 -5.83 5.85
CA LEU A 4 -6.29 -4.63 5.00
C LEU A 4 -4.94 -3.91 5.10
N ILE A 5 -4.48 -3.61 6.32
CA ILE A 5 -3.18 -2.95 6.52
C ILE A 5 -2.03 -3.79 5.97
N ARG A 6 -2.11 -5.13 6.08
CA ARG A 6 -1.13 -6.05 5.49
C ARG A 6 -1.14 -6.01 3.95
N GLN A 7 -2.31 -5.91 3.32
CA GLN A 7 -2.40 -5.73 1.86
C GLN A 7 -1.88 -4.36 1.43
N MET A 8 -2.15 -3.30 2.20
CA MET A 8 -1.60 -1.97 1.92
C MET A 8 -0.07 -1.97 2.01
N LEU A 9 0.51 -2.69 2.98
CA LEU A 9 1.96 -2.89 3.04
C LEU A 9 2.51 -3.71 1.86
N ASN A 10 1.77 -4.73 1.38
CA ASN A 10 2.14 -5.46 0.16
C ASN A 10 2.17 -4.54 -1.08
N ILE A 11 1.18 -3.65 -1.21
CA ILE A 11 1.10 -2.67 -2.29
C ILE A 11 2.26 -1.69 -2.22
N GLY A 12 2.51 -1.11 -1.04
CA GLY A 12 3.61 -0.18 -0.84
C GLY A 12 4.98 -0.79 -1.17
N GLU A 13 5.19 -2.04 -0.75
CA GLU A 13 6.40 -2.79 -1.06
C GLU A 13 6.55 -3.06 -2.56
N ALA A 14 5.47 -3.46 -3.25
CA ALA A 14 5.49 -3.66 -4.70
C ALA A 14 5.78 -2.35 -5.45
N MET A 15 5.18 -1.23 -5.02
CA MET A 15 5.46 0.11 -5.58
C MET A 15 6.92 0.51 -5.36
N TYR A 16 7.48 0.19 -4.19
CA TYR A 16 8.89 0.45 -3.91
C TYR A 16 9.81 -0.33 -4.84
N TYR A 17 9.62 -1.64 -4.99
CA TYR A 17 10.44 -2.47 -5.87
C TYR A 17 10.30 -2.11 -7.35
N ALA A 18 9.18 -1.49 -7.69
CA ALA A 18 8.97 -0.89 -8.99
C ALA A 18 9.76 0.40 -9.22
N GLY A 19 10.32 1.02 -8.18
CA GLY A 19 11.03 2.30 -8.29
C GLY A 19 10.10 3.50 -8.17
N ALA A 20 8.93 3.35 -7.56
CA ALA A 20 8.08 4.50 -7.25
C ALA A 20 8.77 5.45 -6.27
N GLU A 21 8.58 6.75 -6.47
CA GLU A 21 8.99 7.75 -5.50
C GLU A 21 8.27 7.54 -4.17
N ILE A 22 8.99 7.77 -3.07
CA ILE A 22 8.48 7.58 -1.71
C ILE A 22 7.19 8.38 -1.49
N SER A 23 7.17 9.65 -1.91
CA SER A 23 5.99 10.53 -1.83
C SER A 23 4.76 9.92 -2.50
N ARG A 24 4.95 9.25 -3.64
CA ARG A 24 3.87 8.61 -4.40
C ARG A 24 3.32 7.37 -3.68
N ILE A 25 4.20 6.62 -3.02
CA ILE A 25 3.79 5.48 -2.18
C ILE A 25 2.94 5.99 -1.02
N GLU A 26 3.40 7.02 -0.31
CA GLU A 26 2.69 7.61 0.81
C GLU A 26 1.32 8.14 0.41
N GLU A 27 1.25 8.94 -0.66
CA GLU A 27 0.00 9.52 -1.15
C GLU A 27 -1.00 8.43 -1.58
N THR A 28 -0.52 7.40 -2.29
CA THR A 28 -1.38 6.32 -2.79
C THR A 28 -1.97 5.52 -1.64
N LEU A 29 -1.14 5.12 -0.68
CA LEU A 29 -1.59 4.36 0.49
C LEU A 29 -2.50 5.20 1.38
N TYR A 30 -2.21 6.50 1.54
CA TYR A 30 -3.08 7.41 2.28
C TYR A 30 -4.47 7.49 1.66
N ARG A 31 -4.55 7.77 0.35
CA ARG A 31 -5.82 7.84 -0.39
C ARG A 31 -6.58 6.52 -0.35
N LEU A 32 -5.87 5.39 -0.45
CA LEU A 32 -6.44 4.06 -0.34
C LEU A 32 -7.09 3.84 1.05
N GLY A 33 -6.38 4.16 2.13
CA GLY A 33 -6.91 4.05 3.49
C GLY A 33 -8.15 4.92 3.71
N LYS A 34 -8.13 6.16 3.23
CA LYS A 34 -9.29 7.06 3.28
C LYS A 34 -10.49 6.53 2.48
N ALA A 35 -10.25 5.94 1.31
CA ALA A 35 -11.31 5.34 0.49
C ALA A 35 -11.97 4.12 1.17
N TYR A 36 -11.22 3.35 1.96
CA TYR A 36 -11.76 2.26 2.77
C TYR A 36 -12.52 2.75 4.01
N GLY A 37 -12.50 4.05 4.30
CA GLY A 37 -13.26 4.67 5.41
C GLY A 37 -12.43 4.93 6.67
N ALA A 38 -11.10 4.87 6.60
CA ALA A 38 -10.26 5.20 7.76
C ALA A 38 -10.49 6.66 8.17
N GLU A 39 -10.82 6.91 9.44
CA GLU A 39 -10.97 8.26 9.98
C GLU A 39 -9.59 8.92 10.08
N HIS A 40 -8.63 8.21 10.67
CA HIS A 40 -7.23 8.60 10.71
C HIS A 40 -6.36 7.63 9.90
N MET A 41 -5.50 8.18 9.05
CA MET A 41 -4.61 7.43 8.17
C MET A 41 -3.28 8.16 8.09
N ASN A 42 -2.20 7.50 8.52
CA ASN A 42 -0.83 8.00 8.38
C ASN A 42 0.02 6.95 7.68
N VAL A 43 0.79 7.41 6.70
CA VAL A 43 1.76 6.57 5.97
C VAL A 43 3.10 7.25 6.06
N TYR A 44 4.12 6.49 6.43
CA TYR A 44 5.51 6.95 6.45
C TYR A 44 6.38 5.92 5.76
N ALA A 45 6.97 6.29 4.63
CA ALA A 45 7.84 5.42 3.85
C ALA A 45 9.26 5.99 3.80
N ILE A 46 10.23 5.10 4.00
CA ILE A 46 11.65 5.35 3.80
C ILE A 46 12.22 4.24 2.94
N THR A 47 13.45 4.40 2.46
CA THR A 47 14.10 3.43 1.57
C THR A 47 14.22 2.02 2.15
N SER A 48 14.10 1.87 3.46
CA SER A 48 14.24 0.59 4.16
C SER A 48 12.95 0.10 4.83
N SER A 49 11.88 0.89 4.83
CA SER A 49 10.67 0.55 5.59
C SER A 49 9.46 1.36 5.18
N ILE A 50 8.28 0.76 5.29
CA ILE A 50 6.98 1.43 5.19
C ILE A 50 6.26 1.22 6.51
N LEU A 51 5.74 2.30 7.10
CA LEU A 51 4.89 2.31 8.28
C LEU A 51 3.51 2.80 7.88
N ILE A 52 2.47 2.13 8.38
CA ILE A 52 1.08 2.53 8.25
C ILE A 52 0.46 2.55 9.63
N THR A 53 -0.20 3.65 9.97
CA THR A 53 -1.10 3.75 11.11
C THR A 53 -2.49 4.08 10.60
N MET A 54 -3.48 3.30 10.99
CA MET A 54 -4.86 3.52 10.57
C MET A 54 -5.85 3.31 11.70
N GLU A 55 -6.90 4.09 11.69
CA GLU A 55 -7.99 4.05 12.65
C GLU A 55 -9.32 4.16 11.90
N PHE A 56 -10.28 3.34 12.29
CA PHE A 56 -11.65 3.43 11.81
C PHE A 56 -12.56 3.82 12.97
N ARG A 57 -13.71 4.37 12.62
CA ARG A 57 -14.71 4.80 13.61
C ARG A 57 -15.05 3.68 14.59
N GLY A 58 -14.78 3.93 15.87
CA GLY A 58 -15.08 3.00 16.97
C GLY A 58 -14.16 1.78 17.04
N MET A 59 -13.03 1.79 16.32
CA MET A 59 -12.00 0.76 16.40
C MET A 59 -10.68 1.37 16.90
N GLU A 60 -9.87 0.58 17.59
CA GLU A 60 -8.54 1.05 18.01
C GLU A 60 -7.64 1.32 16.80
N ALA A 61 -6.74 2.29 16.96
CA ALA A 61 -5.71 2.56 15.98
C ALA A 61 -4.74 1.38 15.86
N VAL A 62 -4.52 0.92 14.63
CA VAL A 62 -3.58 -0.16 14.33
C VAL A 62 -2.39 0.41 13.58
N THR A 63 -1.18 0.12 14.09
CA THR A 63 0.07 0.46 13.41
C THR A 63 0.80 -0.81 13.00
N GLN A 64 1.16 -0.91 11.72
CA GLN A 64 2.03 -1.96 11.23
C GLN A 64 3.16 -1.39 10.38
N SER A 65 4.28 -2.10 10.37
CA SER A 65 5.44 -1.76 9.57
C SER A 65 5.89 -2.93 8.73
N ARG A 66 6.52 -2.62 7.60
CA ARG A 66 7.22 -3.58 6.76
C ARG A 66 8.59 -3.06 6.43
N ARG A 67 9.60 -3.86 6.78
CA ARG A 67 10.96 -3.65 6.32
C ARG A 67 11.06 -4.01 4.84
N ILE A 68 11.62 -3.09 4.07
CA ILE A 68 11.97 -3.29 2.67
C ILE A 68 13.44 -3.70 2.60
N ARG A 69 13.75 -4.78 1.87
CA ARG A 69 15.13 -5.21 1.64
C ARG A 69 15.60 -4.60 0.32
N ARG A 70 16.82 -4.07 0.29
CA ARG A 70 17.45 -3.68 -0.97
C ARG A 70 17.87 -4.94 -1.72
N ASP A 71 16.97 -5.44 -2.55
CA ASP A 71 17.30 -6.38 -3.63
C ASP A 71 17.33 -5.63 -4.97
N ALA A 72 17.93 -6.22 -6.00
CA ALA A 72 18.06 -5.60 -7.32
C ALA A 72 16.67 -5.18 -7.86
N MET A 73 16.54 -3.89 -8.23
CA MET A 73 15.31 -3.32 -8.77
C MET A 73 14.99 -3.97 -10.12
N ASP A 74 13.83 -4.61 -10.25
CA ASP A 74 13.43 -5.34 -11.45
C ASP A 74 12.31 -4.58 -12.17
N LEU A 75 12.71 -3.72 -13.10
CA LEU A 75 11.83 -2.89 -13.93
C LEU A 75 10.83 -3.72 -14.77
N SER A 76 11.13 -4.99 -15.05
CA SER A 76 10.20 -5.86 -15.78
C SER A 76 9.00 -6.27 -14.92
N LYS A 77 9.20 -6.46 -13.61
CA LYS A 77 8.11 -6.75 -12.67
C LYS A 77 7.18 -5.55 -12.47
N LEU A 78 7.72 -4.32 -12.46
CA LEU A 78 6.91 -3.11 -12.40
C LEU A 78 5.90 -3.06 -13.55
N ASN A 79 6.36 -3.26 -14.78
CA ASN A 79 5.49 -3.16 -15.96
C ASN A 79 4.37 -4.20 -15.95
N HIS A 80 4.63 -5.39 -15.41
CA HIS A 80 3.62 -6.42 -15.27
C HIS A 80 2.57 -6.08 -14.20
N LEU A 81 3.01 -5.57 -13.05
CA LEU A 81 2.14 -5.09 -11.98
C LEU A 81 1.28 -3.91 -12.43
N TYR A 82 1.86 -2.98 -13.18
CA TYR A 82 1.14 -1.84 -13.73
C TYR A 82 -0.02 -2.26 -14.63
N ARG A 83 0.20 -3.26 -15.51
CA ARG A 83 -0.85 -3.85 -16.34
C ARG A 83 -1.98 -4.47 -15.52
N LEU A 84 -1.64 -5.31 -14.54
CA LEU A 84 -2.64 -5.92 -13.65
C LEU A 84 -3.46 -4.87 -12.89
N CYS A 85 -2.82 -3.76 -12.48
CA CYS A 85 -3.52 -2.64 -11.85
C CYS A 85 -4.50 -1.98 -12.81
N CYS A 86 -4.10 -1.70 -14.07
CA CYS A 86 -5.02 -1.16 -15.07
C CYS A 86 -6.22 -2.09 -15.32
N ASP A 87 -5.98 -3.40 -15.46
CA ASP A 87 -7.05 -4.38 -15.66
C ASP A 87 -8.02 -4.43 -14.48
N CYS A 88 -7.51 -4.33 -13.24
CA CYS A 88 -8.33 -4.25 -12.03
C CYS A 88 -9.07 -2.91 -11.89
N ILE A 89 -8.53 -1.82 -12.44
CA ILE A 89 -9.19 -0.51 -12.47
C ILE A 89 -10.38 -0.56 -13.43
N ASP A 90 -10.19 -1.19 -14.59
CA ASP A 90 -11.24 -1.35 -15.59
C ASP A 90 -12.28 -2.40 -15.16
N SER A 91 -11.86 -3.44 -14.41
CA SER A 91 -12.74 -4.49 -13.87
C SER A 91 -12.37 -4.87 -12.43
N PRO A 92 -12.96 -4.20 -11.43
CA PRO A 92 -12.63 -4.42 -10.03
C PRO A 92 -13.06 -5.81 -9.53
N ILE A 93 -12.16 -6.48 -8.80
CA ILE A 93 -12.43 -7.79 -8.20
C ILE A 93 -13.24 -7.60 -6.90
N PRO A 94 -14.38 -8.32 -6.72
CA PRO A 94 -15.21 -8.19 -5.53
C PRO A 94 -14.49 -8.73 -4.28
N VAL A 95 -14.48 -7.93 -3.21
CA VAL A 95 -13.88 -8.30 -1.93
C VAL A 95 -14.95 -8.97 -1.06
N LYS A 96 -14.70 -10.20 -0.61
CA LYS A 96 -15.53 -10.84 0.42
C LYS A 96 -15.11 -10.31 1.79
N LEU A 97 -16.06 -9.63 2.45
CA LEU A 97 -15.99 -9.19 3.85
C LEU A 97 -16.15 -10.37 4.81
#